data_AF-A0A923TKJ6-F1
#
_entry.id   AF-A0A923TKJ6-F1
#
_cell.length_a   1.000
_cell.length_b   1.000
_cell.length_c   1.000
_cell.angle_alpha   90.00
_cell.angle_beta   90.00
_cell.angle_gamma   90.00
#
_symmetry.space_group_name_H-M   'P 1'
#
loop_
_entity.id
_entity.type
_entity.pdbx_description
1 polymer ?
#
loop_
_entity_poly.entity_id
_entity_poly.type
_entity_poly.pdbx_seq_one_letter_code
_entity_poly.pdbx_strand_id
1 'polypeptide(L)'
;EVTQRLQELARRAYDALDCAGLARVDFFVGPGGELTVNEVNTMPGFTPSSMFPRMWAASGVDYPELVDRLVQSALRAGTGLR
;
A
#
# COMPACT_ATOMS: atom_id res chain seq x y z
N GLU A 1 -0.38 -16.71 -9.00
CA GLU A 1 -0.75 -17.29 -7.69
C GLU A 1 -0.10 -16.54 -6.52
N VAL A 2 1.23 -16.53 -6.39
CA VAL A 2 1.92 -15.85 -5.26
C VAL A 2 1.59 -14.36 -5.16
N THR A 3 1.56 -13.62 -6.28
CA THR A 3 1.20 -12.19 -6.30
C THR A 3 -0.20 -11.92 -5.77
N GLN A 4 -1.18 -12.76 -6.11
CA GLN A 4 -2.57 -12.61 -5.62
C GLN A 4 -2.63 -12.85 -4.11
N ARG A 5 -2.00 -13.92 -3.63
CA ARG A 5 -1.88 -14.21 -2.19
C ARG A 5 -1.18 -13.08 -1.42
N LEU A 6 -0.16 -12.47 -2.02
CA LEU A 6 0.56 -11.32 -1.45
C LEU A 6 -0.36 -10.09 -1.36
N GLN A 7 -1.11 -9.78 -2.41
CA GLN A 7 -2.08 -8.67 -2.41
C GLN A 7 -3.20 -8.88 -1.39
N GLU A 8 -3.73 -10.11 -1.28
CA GLU A 8 -4.74 -10.47 -0.28
C GLU A 8 -4.19 -10.31 1.15
N LEU A 9 -2.99 -10.81 1.42
CA LEU A 9 -2.37 -10.69 2.74
C LEU A 9 -2.00 -9.25 3.08
N ALA A 10 -1.59 -8.44 2.10
CA ALA A 10 -1.34 -7.01 2.29
C ALA A 10 -2.61 -6.26 2.69
N ARG A 11 -3.75 -6.56 2.03
CA ARG A 11 -5.06 -5.99 2.41
C ARG A 11 -5.46 -6.42 3.82
N ARG A 12 -5.30 -7.69 4.16
CA ARG A 12 -5.59 -8.19 5.52
C ARG A 12 -4.73 -7.52 6.58
N ALA A 13 -3.44 -7.29 6.32
CA ALA A 13 -2.56 -6.59 7.25
C ALA A 13 -2.96 -5.11 7.41
N TYR A 14 -3.33 -4.46 6.30
CA TYR A 14 -3.84 -3.08 6.31
C TYR A 14 -5.09 -2.95 7.19
N ASP A 15 -6.07 -3.83 6.99
CA ASP A 15 -7.33 -3.82 7.74
C ASP A 15 -7.10 -4.20 9.22
N ALA A 16 -6.25 -5.19 9.50
CA ALA A 16 -5.98 -5.65 10.87
C ALA A 16 -5.26 -4.62 11.75
N LEU A 17 -4.52 -3.70 11.13
CA LEU A 17 -3.83 -2.60 11.81
C LEU A 17 -4.61 -1.28 11.77
N ASP A 18 -5.86 -1.31 11.28
CA ASP A 18 -6.72 -0.15 11.12
C ASP A 18 -6.02 1.01 10.36
N CYS A 19 -5.29 0.65 9.30
CA CYS A 19 -4.61 1.64 8.49
C CYS A 19 -5.62 2.52 7.72
N ALA A 20 -5.23 3.77 7.47
CA ALA A 20 -6.00 4.71 6.67
C ALA A 20 -5.11 5.41 5.64
N GLY A 21 -5.70 5.84 4.52
CA GLY A 21 -4.99 6.50 3.43
C GLY A 21 -4.12 5.53 2.64
N LEU A 22 -2.88 5.31 3.09
CA LEU A 22 -1.90 4.50 2.36
C LEU A 22 -1.02 3.68 3.31
N ALA A 23 -0.58 2.52 2.82
CA ALA A 23 0.52 1.78 3.41
C ALA A 23 1.26 0.99 2.32
N ARG A 24 2.56 0.79 2.52
CA ARG A 24 3.34 -0.24 1.83
C ARG A 24 3.48 -1.43 2.77
N VAL A 25 3.17 -2.63 2.29
CA VAL A 25 3.36 -3.87 3.05
C VAL A 25 4.49 -4.64 2.40
N ASP A 26 5.56 -4.84 3.15
CA ASP A 26 6.76 -5.53 2.68
C ASP A 26 6.74 -6.98 3.17
N PHE A 27 7.20 -7.90 2.33
CA PHE A 27 7.16 -9.32 2.58
C PHE A 27 8.53 -9.96 2.42
N PHE A 28 8.80 -10.98 3.22
CA PHE A 28 9.73 -12.03 2.86
C PHE A 28 8.97 -13.11 2.08
N VAL A 29 9.56 -13.57 0.98
CA VAL A 29 9.02 -14.66 0.14
C VAL A 29 9.97 -15.85 0.21
N GLY A 30 9.49 -16.97 0.76
CA GLY A 30 10.25 -18.20 0.88
C GLY A 30 10.38 -18.95 -0.46
N PRO A 31 11.27 -19.96 -0.56
CA PRO A 31 11.50 -20.71 -1.79
C PRO A 31 10.26 -21.44 -2.34
N GLY A 32 9.31 -21.80 -1.47
CA GLY A 32 8.03 -22.44 -1.84
C GLY A 32 6.89 -21.44 -2.04
N GLY A 33 7.17 -20.13 -1.99
CA GLY A 33 6.15 -19.08 -2.04
C GLY A 33 5.44 -18.86 -0.70
N GLU A 34 6.07 -19.26 0.41
CA GLU A 34 5.64 -18.88 1.75
C GLU A 34 5.77 -17.36 1.91
N LEU A 35 4.74 -16.72 2.48
CA LEU A 35 4.69 -15.27 2.63
C LEU A 35 4.71 -14.92 4.11
N THR A 36 5.69 -14.12 4.52
CA THR A 36 5.79 -13.56 5.87
C THR A 36 5.79 -12.04 5.78
N VAL A 37 4.85 -11.37 6.46
CA VAL A 37 4.84 -9.90 6.57
C VAL A 37 6.09 -9.47 7.33
N ASN A 38 6.90 -8.60 6.72
CA ASN A 38 8.09 -8.02 7.35
C ASN A 38 7.73 -6.70 8.04
N GLU A 39 7.21 -5.73 7.28
CA GLU A 39 6.77 -4.44 7.81
C GLU A 39 5.48 -3.93 7.15
N VAL A 40 4.73 -3.13 7.89
CA VAL A 40 3.66 -2.27 7.36
C VAL A 40 4.10 -0.83 7.56
N ASN A 41 4.35 -0.14 6.46
CA ASN A 41 4.87 1.22 6.45
C ASN A 41 3.77 2.21 6.04
N THR A 42 3.29 3.00 7.01
CA THR A 42 2.25 4.02 6.83
C THR A 42 2.77 5.36 6.32
N MET A 43 4.09 5.50 6.16
CA MET A 43 4.76 6.68 5.59
C MET A 43 5.91 6.25 4.66
N PRO A 44 5.62 5.51 3.56
CA PRO A 44 6.63 5.08 2.62
C PRO A 44 7.26 6.30 1.91
N GLY A 45 8.48 6.12 1.41
CA GLY A 45 9.10 7.08 0.51
C GLY A 45 8.14 7.45 -0.63
N PHE A 46 8.00 8.75 -0.88
CA PHE A 46 6.95 9.30 -1.75
C PHE A 46 7.50 10.11 -2.93
N THR A 47 8.81 10.05 -3.20
CA THR A 47 9.35 10.62 -4.44
C THR A 47 8.88 9.80 -5.65
N PRO A 48 8.85 10.36 -6.88
CA PRO A 48 8.48 9.59 -8.08
C PRO A 48 9.32 8.32 -8.30
N SER A 49 10.57 8.30 -7.80
CA SER A 49 11.47 7.14 -7.86
C SER A 49 11.26 6.12 -6.74
N SER A 50 10.49 6.46 -5.69
CA SER A 50 10.23 5.58 -4.56
C SER A 50 9.35 4.39 -4.95
N MET A 51 9.49 3.28 -4.21
CA MET A 51 8.78 2.03 -4.53
C MET A 51 7.25 2.19 -4.53
N PHE A 52 6.67 2.94 -3.60
CA PHE A 52 5.22 3.08 -3.51
C PHE A 52 4.62 3.73 -4.76
N PRO A 53 5.06 4.93 -5.21
CA PRO A 53 4.63 5.48 -6.50
C PRO A 53 4.89 4.58 -7.71
N ARG A 54 6.04 3.90 -7.77
CA ARG A 54 6.37 3.00 -8.90
C ARG A 54 5.43 1.80 -8.99
N MET A 55 4.99 1.25 -7.86
CA MET A 55 4.01 0.14 -7.84
C MET A 55 2.65 0.58 -8.38
N TRP A 56 2.19 1.79 -8.03
CA TRP A 56 0.97 2.37 -8.59
C TRP A 56 1.09 2.63 -10.09
N ALA A 57 2.22 3.16 -10.55
CA ALA A 57 2.49 3.36 -11.97
C ALA A 57 2.43 2.03 -12.76
N ALA A 58 2.98 0.95 -12.20
CA ALA A 58 2.88 -0.39 -12.79
C ALA A 58 1.44 -0.93 -12.85
N SER A 59 0.53 -0.40 -12.01
CA SER A 59 -0.91 -0.67 -12.06
C SER A 59 -1.71 0.26 -12.97
N GLY A 60 -1.05 1.22 -13.65
CA GLY A 60 -1.67 2.17 -14.57
C GLY A 60 -2.12 3.49 -13.95
N VAL A 61 -1.71 3.80 -12.71
CA VAL A 61 -2.01 5.07 -12.03
C VAL A 61 -0.72 5.88 -11.93
N ASP A 62 -0.67 7.02 -12.60
CA ASP A 62 0.52 7.87 -12.58
C ASP A 62 0.67 8.65 -11.25
N TYR A 63 1.80 9.34 -11.09
CA TYR A 63 2.11 10.02 -9.83
C TYR A 63 1.14 11.17 -9.50
N PRO A 64 0.81 12.10 -10.42
CA PRO A 64 -0.23 13.10 -10.18
C PRO A 64 -1.58 12.49 -9.79
N GLU A 65 -2.02 11.44 -10.49
CA GLU A 65 -3.29 10.76 -10.20
C GLU A 65 -3.26 10.09 -8.82
N LEU A 66 -2.16 9.45 -8.44
CA LEU A 66 -1.97 8.87 -7.11
C LEU A 66 -2.10 9.95 -6.01
N VAL A 67 -1.45 11.09 -6.19
CA VAL A 67 -1.53 12.21 -5.23
C VAL A 67 -2.96 12.71 -5.10
N ASP A 68 -3.66 12.93 -6.22
CA ASP A 68 -5.06 13.36 -6.20
C ASP A 68 -5.93 12.32 -5.47
N ARG A 69 -5.82 11.04 -5.82
CA ARG A 69 -6.59 9.96 -5.16
C ARG A 69 -6.43 9.96 -3.64
N LEU A 70 -5.21 10.18 -3.12
CA LEU A 70 -4.95 10.24 -1.68
C LEU A 70 -5.56 11.48 -1.03
N VAL A 71 -5.43 12.65 -1.65
CA VAL A 71 -6.06 13.90 -1.17
C VAL A 71 -7.58 13.75 -1.15
N GLN A 72 -8.18 13.24 -2.23
CA GLN A 72 -9.62 13.00 -2.31
C GLN A 72 -10.08 11.98 -1.25
N SER A 73 -9.26 10.97 -0.96
CA SER A 73 -9.55 10.00 0.10
C SER A 73 -9.56 10.65 1.48
N ALA A 74 -8.56 11.49 1.78
CA ALA A 74 -8.49 12.23 3.04
C ALA A 74 -9.66 13.19 3.22
N LEU A 75 -10.05 13.93 2.17
CA LEU A 75 -11.21 14.82 2.20
C LEU A 75 -12.52 14.07 2.49
N ARG A 76 -12.70 12.86 1.93
CA ARG A 76 -13.88 12.01 2.21
C ARG A 76 -13.88 11.44 3.63
N ALA A 77 -12.72 11.11 4.18
CA ALA A 77 -12.61 10.62 5.55
C ALA A 77 -12.94 11.72 6.58
N GLY A 78 -12.68 12.98 6.23
CA GLY A 78 -12.88 14.14 7.11
C GLY A 78 -11.72 14.34 8.09
N THR A 79 -11.89 15.27 9.03
CA THR A 79 -10.87 15.63 10.04
C THR A 79 -11.04 14.89 11.36
N GLY A 80 -12.00 13.96 11.45
CA GLY A 80 -12.19 13.13 12.63
C GLY A 80 -11.08 12.09 12.76
N LEU A 81 -10.62 11.86 13.99
CA LEU A 81 -9.90 10.63 14.32
C LEU A 81 -10.95 9.51 14.28
N ARG A 82 -10.70 8.48 13.48
CA ARG A 82 -11.45 7.23 13.55
C ARG A 82 -11.07 6.48 14.82
#